data_AF-A0A0P6XGX2-F1
#
_entry.id   AF-A0A0P6XGX2-F1
#
_cell.length_a   1.000
_cell.length_b   1.000
_cell.length_c   1.000
_cell.angle_alpha   90.00
_cell.angle_beta   90.00
_cell.angle_gamma   90.00
#
_symmetry.space_group_name_H-M   'P 1'
#
loop_
_entity.id
_entity.type
_entity.pdbx_description
1 polymer ?
#
loop_
_entity_poly.entity_id
_entity_poly.type
_entity_poly.pdbx_seq_one_letter_code
_entity_poly.pdbx_strand_id
1 'polypeptide(L)' 'MCEHRRKVGDNYGLTCLDCGEVLEGYGYWGQTDTCRHVWMKSEGGYECLYCQEWLNEETRQMFHGGEQP' A
#
# COMPACT_ATOMS: atom_id res chain seq x y z
N MET A 1 10.98 -17.22 19.33
CA MET A 1 10.06 -16.81 18.24
C MET A 1 8.96 -16.00 18.87
N CYS A 2 8.64 -14.83 18.31
CA CYS A 2 7.53 -14.02 18.81
C CYS A 2 6.22 -14.57 18.24
N GLU A 3 5.18 -14.64 19.06
CA GLU A 3 3.86 -15.17 18.68
C GLU A 3 2.96 -14.12 18.00
N HIS A 4 3.46 -12.88 17.90
CA HIS A 4 2.78 -11.75 17.26
C HIS A 4 1.39 -11.45 17.83
N ARG A 5 1.19 -11.62 19.15
CA ARG A 5 -0.12 -11.46 19.79
C ARG A 5 -0.53 -10.00 19.97
N ARG A 6 0.41 -9.12 20.31
CA ARG A 6 0.15 -7.68 20.39
C ARG A 6 0.56 -7.02 19.09
N LYS A 7 -0.44 -6.51 18.37
CA LYS A 7 -0.29 -5.87 17.07
C LYS A 7 -0.83 -4.45 17.16
N VAL A 8 -0.16 -3.51 16.50
CA VAL A 8 -0.66 -2.15 16.25
C VAL A 8 -0.73 -1.97 14.76
N GLY A 9 -1.79 -1.35 14.26
CA GLY A 9 -1.88 -1.03 12.85
C GLY A 9 -2.49 0.33 12.59
N ASP A 10 -2.12 0.88 11.45
CA ASP A 10 -2.64 2.11 10.86
C ASP A 10 -2.92 1.89 9.36
N ASN A 11 -3.16 2.98 8.62
CA ASN A 11 -3.41 2.90 7.18
C ASN A 11 -2.18 2.44 6.36
N TYR A 12 -1.01 2.36 7.00
CA TYR A 12 0.27 2.02 6.39
C TYR A 12 0.76 0.64 6.81
N GLY A 13 0.22 0.01 7.85
CA GLY A 13 0.46 -1.41 8.08
C GLY A 13 0.14 -1.92 9.47
N LEU A 14 0.61 -3.11 9.77
CA LEU A 14 0.44 -3.86 11.00
C LEU A 14 1.81 -4.26 11.51
N THR A 15 2.17 -3.79 12.70
CA THR A 15 3.45 -4.06 13.35
C THR A 15 3.20 -4.81 14.66
N CYS A 16 4.03 -5.79 14.97
CA CYS A 16 4.02 -6.41 16.29
C CYS A 16 4.62 -5.46 17.33
N LEU A 17 3.86 -5.16 18.39
CA LEU A 17 4.33 -4.32 19.50
C LEU A 17 5.36 -5.01 20.40
N ASP A 18 5.43 -6.34 20.35
CA ASP A 18 6.32 -7.12 21.20
C ASP A 18 7.72 -7.30 20.58
N CYS A 19 7.80 -7.56 19.26
CA CYS A 19 9.08 -7.77 18.55
C CYS A 19 9.43 -6.71 17.51
N GLY A 20 8.51 -5.81 17.16
CA GLY A 20 8.72 -4.79 16.13
C GLY A 20 8.63 -5.29 14.69
N GLU A 21 8.30 -6.56 14.46
CA GLU A 21 8.17 -7.11 13.11
C GLU A 21 6.96 -6.50 12.36
N VAL A 22 7.16 -6.09 11.12
CA VAL A 22 6.06 -5.67 10.23
C VAL A 22 5.39 -6.92 9.69
N LEU A 23 4.13 -7.12 10.07
CA LEU A 23 3.33 -8.30 9.78
C LEU A 23 2.50 -8.13 8.50
N GLU A 24 1.98 -6.93 8.28
CA GLU A 24 1.20 -6.55 7.11
C GLU A 24 1.46 -5.08 6.77
N GLY A 25 1.22 -4.67 5.53
CA GLY A 25 1.29 -3.27 5.10
C GLY A 25 2.70 -2.70 4.89
N TYR A 26 2.69 -1.55 4.26
CA TYR A 26 3.78 -0.86 3.59
C TYR A 26 3.81 0.51 4.26
N GLY A 27 4.68 0.69 5.25
CA GLY A 27 4.88 1.98 5.92
C GLY A 27 4.98 3.14 4.93
N TYR A 28 4.95 4.39 5.40
CA TYR A 28 5.40 5.50 4.55
C TYR A 28 6.81 5.15 4.02
N TRP A 29 6.98 4.97 2.70
CA TRP A 29 8.18 4.43 2.02
C TRP A 29 8.43 2.90 2.10
N GLY A 30 7.45 2.11 2.49
CA GLY A 30 7.53 0.66 2.50
C GLY A 30 7.53 0.09 1.08
N GLN A 31 8.69 -0.32 0.57
CA GLN A 31 8.75 -1.20 -0.60
C GLN A 31 8.58 -2.64 -0.12
N THR A 32 7.44 -3.26 -0.45
CA THR A 32 7.27 -4.70 -0.38
C THR A 32 6.62 -5.16 -1.68
N ASP A 33 6.90 -6.39 -2.10
CA ASP A 33 6.52 -6.97 -3.40
C ASP A 33 5.00 -7.03 -3.64
N THR A 34 4.18 -6.67 -2.65
CA THR A 34 2.73 -6.89 -2.63
C THR A 34 1.92 -5.65 -2.22
N CYS A 35 2.30 -4.44 -2.63
CA CYS A 35 1.55 -3.23 -2.28
C CYS A 35 0.04 -3.39 -2.56
N ARG A 36 -0.83 -2.99 -1.62
CA ARG A 36 -2.31 -3.03 -1.80
C ARG A 36 -2.84 -1.91 -2.69
N HIS A 37 -1.95 -1.03 -3.16
CA HIS A 37 -2.20 0.14 -4.01
C HIS A 37 -3.52 0.89 -3.79
N VAL A 38 -3.44 2.00 -3.07
CA VAL A 38 -4.49 3.04 -3.10
C VAL A 38 -4.01 4.16 -4.04
N TRP A 39 -4.67 4.27 -5.19
CA TRP A 39 -4.30 5.18 -6.26
C TRP A 39 -5.03 6.52 -6.13
N MET A 40 -4.26 7.60 -5.99
CA MET A 40 -4.74 8.98 -5.94
C MET A 40 -4.56 9.64 -7.29
N LYS A 41 -5.58 10.36 -7.78
CA LYS A 41 -5.49 11.10 -9.04
C LYS A 41 -4.51 12.28 -8.90
N SER A 42 -3.60 12.43 -9.84
CA SER A 42 -2.68 13.56 -9.96
C SER A 42 -2.62 14.05 -11.42
N GLU A 43 -1.85 15.10 -11.69
CA GLU A 43 -1.70 15.66 -13.03
C GLU A 43 -1.02 14.62 -13.97
N GLY A 44 -1.75 14.17 -14.99
CA GLY A 44 -1.24 13.21 -15.97
C GLY A 44 -1.23 11.73 -15.53
N GLY A 45 -1.80 11.39 -14.37
CA GLY A 45 -1.79 9.99 -13.91
C GLY A 45 -2.35 9.76 -12.50
N TYR A 46 -1.82 8.73 -11.86
CA TYR A 46 -2.18 8.29 -10.52
C TYR A 46 -0.93 7.94 -9.74
N GLU A 47 -0.88 8.38 -8.49
CA GLU A 47 0.19 8.04 -7.55
C GLU A 47 -0.37 7.14 -6.46
N CYS A 48 0.35 6.09 -6.10
CA CYS A 48 -0.02 5.30 -4.94
C CYS A 48 0.31 6.06 -3.66
N LEU A 49 -0.69 6.23 -2.78
CA LEU A 49 -0.52 6.90 -1.49
C LEU A 49 0.53 6.25 -0.59
N TYR A 50 0.83 4.96 -0.81
CA TYR A 50 1.68 4.16 0.06
C TYR A 50 3.09 3.96 -0.48
N CYS A 51 3.23 3.48 -1.72
CA CYS A 51 4.53 3.19 -2.32
C CYS A 51 5.04 4.29 -3.27
N GLN A 52 4.26 5.34 -3.54
CA GLN A 52 4.55 6.40 -4.51
C GLN A 52 4.81 5.89 -5.94
N GLU A 53 4.38 4.66 -6.23
CA GLU A 53 4.38 4.18 -7.59
C GLU A 53 3.46 5.05 -8.44
N TRP A 54 3.83 5.24 -9.71
CA TRP A 54 3.13 6.10 -10.64
C TRP A 54 2.56 5.29 -11.80
N LEU A 55 1.28 5.51 -12.09
CA LEU A 55 0.63 5.02 -13.30
C LEU A 55 0.21 6.21 -14.16
N ASN A 56 0.53 6.18 -15.44
CA ASN A 56 -0.10 7.10 -16.39
C ASN A 56 -1.58 6.69 -16.62
N GLU A 57 -2.36 7.59 -17.22
CA GLU A 57 -3.79 7.38 -17.43
C GLU A 57 -4.11 6.15 -18.30
N GLU A 58 -3.32 5.92 -19.34
CA GLU A 58 -3.48 4.77 -20.24
C GLU A 58 -3.27 3.45 -19.49
N THR A 59 -2.23 3.39 -18.67
CA THR A 59 -1.88 2.20 -17.86
C THR A 59 -2.97 1.92 -16.83
N ARG A 60 -3.51 2.97 -16.19
CA ARG A 60 -4.66 2.80 -15.27
C ARG A 60 -5.88 2.23 -15.98
N GLN A 61 -6.20 2.69 -17.18
CA GLN A 61 -7.34 2.21 -17.96
C GLN A 61 -7.18 0.73 -18.34
N MET A 62 -5.96 0.29 -18.68
CA MET A 62 -5.67 -1.10 -19.03
C MET A 62 -5.88 -2.07 -17.85
N PHE A 63 -5.50 -1.66 -16.64
CA PHE A 63 -5.56 -2.53 -15.46
C PHE A 63 -6.85 -2.41 -14.63
N HIS A 64 -7.55 -1.26 -14.70
CA HIS A 64 -8.66 -0.95 -13.79
C HIS A 64 -9.88 -0.33 -14.49
N GLY A 65 -9.93 -0.31 -15.82
CA GLY A 65 -11.00 0.30 -16.62
C GLY A 65 -12.39 -0.34 -16.53
N GLY A 66 -12.66 -1.18 -15.53
CA GLY A 66 -13.95 -1.84 -15.32
C GLY A 66 -14.60 -1.60 -13.96
N GLU A 67 -13.90 -1.03 -12.98
CA GLU A 67 -14.47 -0.72 -11.67
C GLU A 67 -14.89 0.75 -11.64
N GLN A 68 -16.16 0.99 -11.99
CA GLN A 68 -16.85 2.23 -11.61
C GLN A 68 -17.07 2.25 -10.08
N PRO A 69 -17.09 3.44 -9.45
CA PRO A 69 -17.15 3.59 -7.99
C PRO A 69 -18.36 2.91 -7.32
#